data_AF-A0A1U7YF42-F1
#
_entry.id   AF-A0A1U7YF42-F1
#
_cell.length_a   1.000
_cell.length_b   1.000
_cell.length_c   1.000
_cell.angle_alpha   90.00
_cell.angle_beta   90.00
_cell.angle_gamma   90.00
#
_symmetry.space_group_name_H-M   'P 1'
#
loop_
_entity.id
_entity.type
_entity.pdbx_description
1 polymer ?
#
loop_
_entity_poly.entity_id
_entity_poly.type
_entity_poly.pdbx_seq_one_letter_code
_entity_poly.pdbx_strand_id
1 'polypeptide(L)'
;MEVGDASKPNVLYLRGYGKREELWFRIVMTKEDGKRGERQTIEPVAKLCRQTYGIAGRWTVVGDEDIYWIGGYSYGGDRAIVRSQLHKHNIIKHSFDPSLWEPVSSPMDIPRSKPFLAAVGTKLYAGAGTEHYARGDKHENPIWKRCGQIYDLHEKTWKYLMPHIKNFESYDADRAVLVEKEDGEEPTEIVYYSLDVGSVMFIDFTSGE
;
A
#
# COMPACT_ATOMS: atom_id res chain seq x y z
N MET A 1 7.95 -26.93 14.49
CA MET A 1 8.87 -25.91 13.94
C MET A 1 9.17 -26.35 12.51
N GLU A 2 8.31 -25.97 11.58
CA GLU A 2 8.51 -26.30 10.17
C GLU A 2 9.71 -25.49 9.66
N VAL A 3 10.73 -26.21 9.22
CA VAL A 3 11.87 -25.63 8.55
C VAL A 3 11.34 -25.18 7.19
N GLY A 4 11.18 -23.87 7.01
CA GLY A 4 10.77 -23.28 5.73
C GLY A 4 11.58 -23.90 4.59
N ASP A 5 10.88 -24.35 3.56
CA ASP A 5 11.44 -25.06 2.41
C ASP A 5 12.61 -24.26 1.81
N ALA A 6 13.83 -24.75 2.03
CA ALA A 6 15.07 -24.08 1.63
C ALA A 6 15.21 -23.92 0.11
N SER A 7 14.27 -24.45 -0.68
CA SER A 7 14.25 -24.40 -2.13
C SER A 7 13.69 -23.09 -2.72
N LYS A 8 12.90 -22.30 -1.96
CA LYS A 8 12.35 -21.04 -2.47
C LYS A 8 13.27 -19.85 -2.17
N PRO A 9 13.62 -19.02 -3.17
CA PRO A 9 14.42 -17.83 -2.94
C PRO A 9 13.65 -16.84 -2.07
N ASN A 10 14.34 -16.17 -1.14
CA ASN A 10 13.76 -15.04 -0.43
C ASN A 10 13.73 -13.84 -1.38
N VAL A 11 12.54 -13.26 -1.58
CA VAL A 11 12.35 -12.11 -2.46
C VAL A 11 12.01 -10.88 -1.63
N LEU A 12 12.75 -9.80 -1.85
CA LEU A 12 12.51 -8.50 -1.24
C LEU A 12 12.25 -7.46 -2.32
N TYR A 13 11.23 -6.64 -2.14
CA TYR A 13 10.96 -5.49 -2.99
C TYR A 13 11.33 -4.20 -2.26
N LEU A 14 12.13 -3.35 -2.90
CA LEU A 14 12.53 -2.05 -2.37
C LEU A 14 12.02 -0.93 -3.25
N ARG A 15 11.52 0.14 -2.63
CA ARG A 15 11.20 1.40 -3.30
C ARG A 15 12.31 2.42 -3.06
N GLY A 16 12.84 2.99 -4.14
CA GLY A 16 13.74 4.13 -4.12
C GLY A 16 13.02 5.43 -4.49
N TYR A 17 13.29 6.50 -3.72
CA TYR A 17 12.70 7.82 -3.94
C TYR A 17 13.62 8.71 -4.78
N GLY A 18 13.19 9.04 -6.00
CA GLY A 18 13.84 10.04 -6.86
C GLY A 18 13.10 11.38 -6.86
N LYS A 19 13.73 12.47 -7.31
CA LYS A 19 13.07 13.80 -7.33
C LYS A 19 11.78 13.84 -8.16
N ARG A 20 11.77 13.15 -9.31
CA ARG A 20 10.63 13.14 -10.26
C ARG A 20 9.96 11.78 -10.41
N GLU A 21 10.62 10.74 -9.93
CA GLU A 21 10.28 9.36 -10.24
C GLU A 21 10.44 8.51 -8.99
N GLU A 22 9.59 7.51 -8.84
CA GLU A 22 9.79 6.40 -7.90
C GLU A 22 10.30 5.20 -8.68
N LEU A 23 11.21 4.43 -8.09
CA LEU A 23 11.76 3.21 -8.70
C LEU A 23 11.54 2.02 -7.76
N TRP A 24 11.27 0.85 -8.31
CA TRP A 24 11.20 -0.40 -7.56
C TRP A 24 12.28 -1.35 -8.00
N PHE A 25 12.83 -2.05 -7.03
CA PHE A 25 13.85 -3.07 -7.22
C PHE A 25 13.37 -4.37 -6.62
N ARG A 26 13.56 -5.48 -7.34
CA ARG A 26 13.38 -6.84 -6.85
C ARG A 26 14.74 -7.40 -6.49
N ILE A 27 14.88 -7.85 -5.25
CA ILE A 27 16.09 -8.46 -4.72
C ILE A 27 15.81 -9.93 -4.46
N VAL A 28 16.47 -10.79 -5.23
CA VAL A 28 16.37 -12.24 -5.08
C VAL A 28 17.58 -12.74 -4.31
N MET A 29 17.33 -13.31 -3.13
CA MET A 29 18.35 -13.90 -2.28
C MET A 29 18.26 -15.42 -2.37
N THR A 30 19.33 -16.03 -2.88
CA THR A 30 19.46 -17.49 -3.01
C THR A 30 20.57 -17.99 -2.09
N LYS A 31 20.29 -19.05 -1.33
CA LYS A 31 21.33 -19.77 -0.60
C LYS A 31 22.16 -20.56 -1.61
N GLU A 32 23.47 -20.37 -1.63
CA GLU A 32 24.35 -21.27 -2.37
C GLU A 32 24.63 -22.51 -1.51
N ASP A 33 24.23 -23.68 -2.00
CA ASP A 33 24.56 -24.95 -1.34
C ASP A 33 26.08 -25.12 -1.24
N GLY A 34 26.58 -25.28 -0.02
CA GLY A 34 27.97 -25.64 0.24
C GLY A 34 29.00 -24.51 0.21
N LYS A 35 28.62 -23.23 0.03
CA LYS A 35 29.53 -22.08 0.20
C LYS A 35 28.93 -21.05 1.15
N ARG A 36 29.78 -20.44 1.99
CA ARG A 36 29.40 -19.30 2.83
C ARG A 36 29.11 -18.09 1.93
N GLY A 37 27.87 -17.93 1.50
CA GLY A 37 27.43 -16.72 0.79
C GLY A 37 25.97 -16.82 0.33
N GLU A 38 25.22 -15.74 0.51
CA GLU A 38 23.94 -15.53 -0.18
C GLU A 38 24.22 -14.81 -1.49
N ARG A 39 23.76 -15.37 -2.61
CA ARG A 39 23.80 -14.65 -3.90
C ARG A 39 22.60 -13.74 -3.98
N GLN A 40 22.86 -12.46 -4.23
CA GLN A 40 21.86 -11.42 -4.38
C GLN A 40 21.81 -10.94 -5.84
N THR A 41 20.65 -11.03 -6.46
CA THR A 41 20.38 -10.38 -7.75
C THR A 41 19.45 -9.20 -7.51
N ILE A 42 19.85 -8.00 -7.93
CA ILE A 42 19.07 -6.77 -7.81
C ILE A 42 18.62 -6.36 -9.20
N GLU A 43 17.32 -6.39 -9.43
CA GLU A 43 16.72 -6.06 -10.71
C GLU A 43 15.81 -4.85 -10.56
N PRO A 44 15.98 -3.81 -11.38
CA PRO A 44 14.99 -2.75 -11.47
C PRO A 44 13.72 -3.39 -12.07
N VAL A 45 12.54 -3.22 -11.43
CA VAL A 45 11.26 -3.82 -11.89
C VAL A 45 10.12 -2.86 -12.22
N ALA A 46 10.12 -1.62 -11.70
CA ALA A 46 9.11 -0.63 -12.07
C ALA A 46 9.61 0.80 -11.90
N LYS A 47 8.99 1.72 -12.63
CA LYS A 47 9.21 3.17 -12.53
C LYS A 47 7.88 3.91 -12.57
N LEU A 48 7.68 4.90 -11.70
CA LEU A 48 6.44 5.68 -11.62
C LEU A 48 6.74 7.18 -11.74
N CYS A 49 6.00 7.88 -12.60
CA CYS A 49 6.12 9.33 -12.76
C CYS A 49 5.32 10.08 -11.68
N ARG A 50 6.00 10.80 -10.79
CA ARG A 50 5.35 11.55 -9.70
C ARG A 50 4.44 12.68 -10.18
N GLN A 51 4.69 13.22 -11.37
CA GLN A 51 3.83 14.27 -11.96
C GLN A 51 2.47 13.70 -12.36
N THR A 52 2.46 12.48 -12.90
CA THR A 52 1.24 11.81 -13.37
C THR A 52 0.46 11.20 -12.20
N TYR A 53 1.16 10.44 -11.34
CA TYR A 53 0.52 9.58 -10.33
C TYR A 53 0.54 10.17 -8.92
N GLY A 54 1.13 11.36 -8.74
CA GLY A 54 1.26 12.04 -7.46
C GLY A 54 2.49 11.61 -6.64
N ILE A 55 2.77 12.37 -5.59
CA ILE A 55 3.78 12.05 -4.58
C ILE A 55 3.12 11.48 -3.33
N ALA A 56 3.92 10.78 -2.52
CA ALA A 56 3.51 10.26 -1.23
C ALA A 56 2.34 9.25 -1.26
N GLY A 57 2.12 8.59 -2.40
CA GLY A 57 1.29 7.38 -2.43
C GLY A 57 1.97 6.20 -1.75
N ARG A 58 1.25 5.09 -1.65
CA ARG A 58 1.75 3.83 -1.08
C ARG A 58 1.50 2.67 -2.00
N TRP A 59 2.27 1.62 -1.75
CA TRP A 59 2.41 0.50 -2.64
C TRP A 59 2.45 -0.81 -1.87
N THR A 60 2.11 -1.89 -2.56
CA THR A 60 2.26 -3.26 -2.08
C THR A 60 2.46 -4.19 -3.27
N VAL A 61 2.93 -5.41 -3.03
CA VAL A 61 3.13 -6.44 -4.06
C VAL A 61 2.16 -7.58 -3.84
N VAL A 62 1.60 -8.12 -4.93
CA VAL A 62 0.71 -9.29 -4.92
C VAL A 62 1.33 -10.38 -5.79
N GLY A 63 1.49 -11.58 -5.21
CA GLY A 63 1.86 -12.81 -5.93
C GLY A 63 3.20 -12.78 -6.67
N ASP A 64 4.12 -11.88 -6.31
CA ASP A 64 5.39 -11.59 -7.01
C ASP A 64 5.28 -11.02 -8.43
N GLU A 65 4.06 -10.83 -8.95
CA GLU A 65 3.81 -10.42 -10.33
C GLU A 65 3.44 -8.95 -10.45
N ASP A 66 2.79 -8.38 -9.43
CA ASP A 66 2.14 -7.08 -9.56
C ASP A 66 2.49 -6.14 -8.41
N ILE A 67 2.86 -4.91 -8.76
CA ILE A 67 2.97 -3.79 -7.82
C ILE A 67 1.72 -2.93 -7.94
N TYR A 68 1.07 -2.69 -6.81
CA TYR A 68 -0.05 -1.77 -6.73
C TYR A 68 0.39 -0.43 -6.16
N TRP A 69 -0.23 0.66 -6.60
CA TRP A 69 -0.01 2.02 -6.12
C TRP A 69 -1.33 2.75 -5.93
N ILE A 70 -1.52 3.38 -4.78
CA ILE A 70 -2.69 4.21 -4.50
C ILE A 70 -2.36 5.47 -3.71
N GLY A 71 -3.24 6.45 -3.85
CA GLY A 71 -3.22 7.66 -3.05
C GLY A 71 -2.15 8.63 -3.51
N GLY A 72 -1.70 9.44 -2.56
CA GLY A 72 -0.76 10.50 -2.83
C GLY A 72 -1.43 11.76 -3.35
N TYR A 73 -0.64 12.78 -3.64
CA TYR A 73 -1.16 14.07 -4.04
C TYR A 73 -0.26 14.76 -5.07
N SER A 74 -0.82 15.69 -5.82
CA SER A 74 -0.07 16.57 -6.72
C SER A 74 -0.42 18.02 -6.41
N TYR A 75 0.57 18.92 -6.52
CA TYR A 75 0.31 20.34 -6.44
C TYR A 75 -0.21 20.84 -7.79
N GLY A 76 -1.39 21.44 -7.79
CA GLY A 76 -1.95 22.14 -8.95
C GLY A 76 -2.41 23.53 -8.53
N GLY A 77 -1.78 24.58 -9.09
CA GLY A 77 -2.00 25.96 -8.64
C GLY A 77 -1.80 26.10 -7.12
N ASP A 78 -2.74 26.75 -6.43
CA ASP A 78 -2.69 27.01 -4.99
C ASP A 78 -3.09 25.81 -4.11
N ARG A 79 -3.35 24.62 -4.69
CA ARG A 79 -3.96 23.50 -3.95
C ARG A 79 -3.31 22.15 -4.24
N ALA A 80 -3.28 21.29 -3.23
CA ALA A 80 -2.93 19.88 -3.38
C ALA A 80 -4.18 19.07 -3.77
N ILE A 81 -4.08 18.25 -4.82
CA ILE A 81 -5.12 17.33 -5.26
C ILE A 81 -4.72 15.93 -4.83
N VAL A 82 -5.52 15.30 -3.96
CA VAL A 82 -5.32 13.92 -3.52
C VAL A 82 -5.86 12.95 -4.57
N ARG A 83 -5.12 11.88 -4.84
CA ARG A 83 -5.47 10.85 -5.82
C ARG A 83 -6.24 9.72 -5.14
N SER A 84 -7.19 9.13 -5.85
CA SER A 84 -7.97 7.98 -5.38
C SER A 84 -7.91 6.76 -6.30
N GLN A 85 -7.33 6.90 -7.48
CA GLN A 85 -7.21 5.81 -8.44
C GLN A 85 -6.13 4.81 -8.02
N LEU A 86 -6.50 3.53 -7.92
CA LEU A 86 -5.57 2.42 -7.77
C LEU A 86 -4.98 2.08 -9.13
N HIS A 87 -3.65 1.95 -9.16
CA HIS A 87 -2.89 1.57 -10.34
C HIS A 87 -2.12 0.29 -10.07
N LYS A 88 -1.87 -0.47 -11.13
CA LYS A 88 -1.09 -1.71 -11.13
C LYS A 88 0.02 -1.63 -12.15
N HIS A 89 1.16 -2.20 -11.82
CA HIS A 89 2.27 -2.45 -12.74
C HIS A 89 2.66 -3.92 -12.66
N ASN A 90 2.82 -4.57 -13.81
CA ASN A 90 3.25 -5.97 -13.87
C ASN A 90 4.78 -6.06 -13.92
N ILE A 91 5.37 -6.67 -12.90
CA ILE A 91 6.81 -6.84 -12.68
C ILE A 91 7.47 -7.67 -13.79
N ILE A 92 6.79 -8.72 -14.29
CA ILE A 92 7.35 -9.64 -15.29
C ILE A 92 7.60 -8.94 -16.63
N LYS A 93 6.92 -7.83 -16.90
CA LYS A 93 7.22 -7.01 -18.09
C LYS A 93 8.65 -6.43 -18.07
N HIS A 94 9.38 -6.48 -16.93
CA HIS A 94 10.75 -6.00 -16.74
C HIS A 94 11.00 -4.63 -17.38
N SER A 95 10.00 -3.74 -17.32
CA SER A 95 10.00 -2.49 -18.07
C SER A 95 10.03 -1.30 -17.13
N PHE A 96 10.94 -0.37 -17.43
CA PHE A 96 11.11 0.91 -16.72
C PHE A 96 10.26 2.02 -17.32
N ASP A 97 9.25 1.66 -18.12
CA ASP A 97 8.35 2.63 -18.73
C ASP A 97 7.28 3.09 -17.72
N PRO A 98 7.26 4.36 -17.32
CA PRO A 98 6.28 4.90 -16.39
C PRO A 98 4.85 4.93 -16.94
N SER A 99 4.64 4.70 -18.23
CA SER A 99 3.30 4.62 -18.83
C SER A 99 2.60 3.28 -18.62
N LEU A 100 3.32 2.25 -18.15
CA LEU A 100 2.80 0.89 -17.96
C LEU A 100 2.01 0.69 -16.66
N TRP A 101 1.71 1.77 -15.94
CA TRP A 101 0.81 1.72 -14.78
C TRP A 101 -0.63 1.81 -15.26
N GLU A 102 -1.36 0.71 -15.08
CA GLU A 102 -2.73 0.53 -15.55
C GLU A 102 -3.71 0.81 -14.40
N PRO A 103 -4.79 1.59 -14.63
CA PRO A 103 -5.85 1.72 -13.64
C PRO A 103 -6.62 0.39 -13.53
N VAL A 104 -6.82 -0.10 -12.31
CA VAL A 104 -7.42 -1.44 -12.08
C VAL A 104 -8.83 -1.43 -11.54
N SER A 105 -9.33 -0.26 -11.14
CA SER A 105 -10.61 -0.14 -10.44
C SER A 105 -11.30 1.20 -10.71
N SER A 106 -12.56 1.32 -10.28
CA SER A 106 -13.10 2.65 -10.01
C SER A 106 -12.26 3.35 -8.92
N PRO A 107 -12.12 4.68 -8.95
CA PRO A 107 -11.43 5.39 -7.88
C PRO A 107 -12.06 5.10 -6.53
N MET A 108 -11.25 5.08 -5.46
CA MET A 108 -11.78 5.00 -4.11
C MET A 108 -12.57 6.28 -3.78
N ASP A 109 -13.63 6.14 -2.98
CA ASP A 109 -14.50 7.26 -2.61
C ASP A 109 -13.82 8.24 -1.64
N ILE A 110 -12.82 7.75 -0.92
CA ILE A 110 -12.08 8.48 0.11
C ILE A 110 -10.62 8.72 -0.32
N PRO A 111 -10.31 9.75 -1.12
CA PRO A 111 -8.93 10.07 -1.45
C PRO A 111 -8.07 10.31 -0.20
N ARG A 112 -6.90 9.66 -0.11
CA ARG A 112 -5.94 9.80 1.00
C ARG A 112 -4.53 10.09 0.47
N SER A 113 -3.80 10.99 1.13
CA SER A 113 -2.34 11.06 0.98
C SER A 113 -1.67 10.17 2.01
N LYS A 114 -0.57 9.52 1.63
CA LYS A 114 0.12 8.52 2.47
C LYS A 114 -0.82 7.46 3.10
N PRO A 115 -1.79 6.89 2.37
CA PRO A 115 -2.62 5.82 2.94
C PRO A 115 -1.74 4.61 3.22
N PHE A 116 -1.95 3.88 4.31
CA PHE A 116 -1.40 2.55 4.43
C PHE A 116 -1.99 1.64 3.35
N LEU A 117 -1.14 0.84 2.68
CA LEU A 117 -1.57 -0.13 1.69
C LEU A 117 -0.91 -1.49 1.98
N ALA A 118 -1.72 -2.53 2.18
CA ALA A 118 -1.25 -3.90 2.29
C ALA A 118 -2.08 -4.85 1.43
N ALA A 119 -1.44 -5.91 0.95
CA ALA A 119 -2.10 -7.05 0.33
C ALA A 119 -2.21 -8.19 1.34
N VAL A 120 -3.42 -8.73 1.50
CA VAL A 120 -3.69 -9.93 2.29
C VAL A 120 -4.65 -10.80 1.50
N GLY A 121 -4.23 -12.02 1.17
CA GLY A 121 -4.96 -12.91 0.27
C GLY A 121 -5.29 -12.22 -1.06
N THR A 122 -6.58 -12.14 -1.40
CA THR A 122 -7.09 -11.48 -2.61
C THR A 122 -7.52 -10.03 -2.39
N LYS A 123 -7.17 -9.42 -1.25
CA LYS A 123 -7.67 -8.09 -0.85
C LYS A 123 -6.54 -7.09 -0.66
N LEU A 124 -6.80 -5.84 -1.05
CA LEU A 124 -5.92 -4.71 -0.80
C LEU A 124 -6.57 -3.76 0.21
N TYR A 125 -5.90 -3.55 1.34
CA TYR A 125 -6.38 -2.72 2.43
C TYR A 125 -5.77 -1.33 2.30
N ALA A 126 -6.58 -0.33 1.93
CA ALA A 126 -6.18 1.06 1.83
C ALA A 126 -6.76 1.86 3.00
N GLY A 127 -5.96 2.14 4.02
CA GLY A 127 -6.39 2.75 5.28
C GLY A 127 -5.61 4.00 5.66
N ALA A 128 -6.19 4.78 6.58
CA ALA A 128 -5.57 5.95 7.20
C ALA A 128 -4.99 6.97 6.19
N GLY A 129 -4.00 7.77 6.60
CA GLY A 129 -3.42 8.82 5.78
C GLY A 129 -4.14 10.17 5.93
N THR A 130 -3.56 11.22 5.33
CA THR A 130 -4.04 12.58 5.49
C THR A 130 -5.06 12.94 4.41
N GLU A 131 -6.09 13.67 4.82
CA GLU A 131 -7.00 14.37 3.94
C GLU A 131 -6.37 15.69 3.54
N HIS A 132 -5.58 15.74 2.46
CA HIS A 132 -5.20 17.07 1.95
C HIS A 132 -6.43 17.76 1.36
N TYR A 133 -6.98 18.71 2.11
CA TYR A 133 -8.05 19.64 1.73
C TYR A 133 -9.42 19.03 1.44
N ALA A 134 -10.09 18.55 2.51
CA ALA A 134 -11.54 18.51 2.58
C ALA A 134 -12.12 19.81 3.18
N ARG A 135 -11.78 21.01 2.65
CA ARG A 135 -12.47 22.25 3.11
C ARG A 135 -13.85 22.38 2.45
N GLY A 136 -14.90 22.40 3.28
CA GLY A 136 -16.33 22.45 2.90
C GLY A 136 -17.12 21.35 3.63
N ASP A 137 -18.44 21.26 3.39
CA ASP A 137 -19.44 20.34 4.02
C ASP A 137 -19.09 18.83 3.98
N LYS A 138 -17.91 18.44 3.50
CA LYS A 138 -17.45 17.05 3.46
C LYS A 138 -17.08 16.48 4.82
N HIS A 139 -16.73 17.30 5.82
CA HIS A 139 -16.57 16.82 7.20
C HIS A 139 -17.91 16.36 7.83
N GLU A 140 -19.05 16.80 7.26
CA GLU A 140 -20.37 16.29 7.65
C GLU A 140 -20.72 14.98 6.96
N ASN A 141 -20.10 14.68 5.81
CA ASN A 141 -20.36 13.44 5.09
C ASN A 141 -19.78 12.25 5.88
N PRO A 142 -20.61 11.30 6.34
CA PRO A 142 -20.19 10.17 7.16
C PRO A 142 -19.13 9.27 6.53
N ILE A 143 -19.00 9.28 5.19
CA ILE A 143 -17.99 8.52 4.46
C ILE A 143 -16.57 8.94 4.87
N TRP A 144 -16.34 10.22 5.19
CA TRP A 144 -15.02 10.71 5.60
C TRP A 144 -14.60 10.23 7.00
N LYS A 145 -15.57 9.77 7.81
CA LYS A 145 -15.32 9.19 9.14
C LYS A 145 -14.91 7.71 9.09
N ARG A 146 -14.75 7.13 7.89
CA ARG A 146 -14.33 5.72 7.71
C ARG A 146 -12.81 5.59 7.78
N CYS A 147 -12.33 4.45 8.30
CA CYS A 147 -10.89 4.15 8.41
C CYS A 147 -10.19 4.02 7.06
N GLY A 148 -10.95 3.71 6.00
CA GLY A 148 -10.42 3.44 4.66
C GLY A 148 -11.36 2.55 3.86
N GLN A 149 -10.80 1.88 2.84
CA GLN A 149 -11.53 0.97 1.97
C GLN A 149 -10.68 -0.27 1.66
N ILE A 150 -11.35 -1.40 1.44
CA ILE A 150 -10.77 -2.65 0.97
C ILE A 150 -11.12 -2.81 -0.49
N TYR A 151 -10.14 -3.11 -1.33
CA TYR A 151 -10.36 -3.53 -2.70
C TYR A 151 -10.26 -5.04 -2.81
N ASP A 152 -11.31 -5.68 -3.32
CA ASP A 152 -11.29 -7.10 -3.64
C ASP A 152 -10.75 -7.28 -5.07
N LEU A 153 -9.64 -8.00 -5.24
CA LEU A 153 -8.99 -8.20 -6.54
C LEU A 153 -9.84 -9.07 -7.49
N HIS A 154 -10.69 -9.94 -6.95
CA HIS A 154 -11.53 -10.85 -7.73
C HIS A 154 -12.84 -10.19 -8.12
N GLU A 155 -13.54 -9.59 -7.16
CA GLU A 155 -14.80 -8.87 -7.39
C GLU A 155 -14.59 -7.52 -8.09
N LYS A 156 -13.37 -6.96 -8.00
CA LYS A 156 -13.00 -5.63 -8.51
C LYS A 156 -13.87 -4.50 -7.92
N THR A 157 -14.21 -4.62 -6.64
CA THR A 157 -15.04 -3.66 -5.92
C THR A 157 -14.34 -3.11 -4.69
N TRP A 158 -14.73 -1.90 -4.30
CA TRP A 158 -14.34 -1.28 -3.03
C TRP A 158 -15.42 -1.50 -1.98
N LYS A 159 -15.02 -1.88 -0.77
CA LYS A 159 -15.87 -1.97 0.43
C LYS A 159 -15.32 -1.06 1.51
N TYR A 160 -16.18 -0.39 2.26
CA TYR A 160 -15.73 0.51 3.34
C TYR A 160 -15.18 -0.30 4.52
N LEU A 161 -14.12 0.20 5.13
CA LEU A 161 -13.70 -0.22 6.47
C LEU A 161 -14.61 0.41 7.53
N MET A 162 -14.51 -0.09 8.77
CA MET A 162 -15.29 0.37 9.91
C MET A 162 -15.33 1.91 10.03
N PRO A 163 -16.43 2.48 10.56
CA PRO A 163 -16.45 3.89 10.94
C PRO A 163 -15.58 4.10 12.18
N HIS A 164 -14.88 5.24 12.25
CA HIS A 164 -14.13 5.63 13.43
C HIS A 164 -14.52 7.03 13.88
N ILE A 165 -14.46 7.25 15.19
CA ILE A 165 -14.93 8.48 15.83
C ILE A 165 -13.87 9.60 15.78
N LYS A 166 -12.60 9.28 15.49
CA LYS A 166 -11.50 10.28 15.43
C LYS A 166 -10.84 10.34 14.05
N ASN A 167 -10.43 11.54 13.64
CA ASN A 167 -9.70 11.80 12.39
C ASN A 167 -8.42 10.94 12.32
N PHE A 168 -8.23 10.26 11.20
CA PHE A 168 -7.05 9.40 10.93
C PHE A 168 -5.79 10.17 10.52
N GLU A 169 -5.86 11.50 10.49
CA GLU A 169 -4.80 12.36 9.98
C GLU A 169 -3.45 12.13 10.68
N SER A 170 -3.45 11.71 11.95
CA SER A 170 -2.25 11.41 12.75
C SER A 170 -1.63 10.03 12.50
N TYR A 171 -2.31 9.16 11.73
CA TYR A 171 -1.87 7.83 11.37
C TYR A 171 -1.56 7.82 9.86
N ASP A 172 -0.32 8.10 9.48
CA ASP A 172 0.13 7.89 8.11
C ASP A 172 0.81 6.52 7.96
N ALA A 173 0.98 6.09 6.71
CA ALA A 173 1.59 4.80 6.41
C ALA A 173 3.03 4.62 6.93
N ASP A 174 3.71 5.69 7.32
CA ASP A 174 5.06 5.60 7.90
C ASP A 174 5.01 5.15 9.37
N ARG A 175 3.79 4.99 9.93
CA ARG A 175 3.53 4.64 11.32
C ARG A 175 2.55 3.46 11.46
N ALA A 176 2.54 2.57 10.48
CA ALA A 176 1.66 1.41 10.46
C ALA A 176 2.45 0.14 10.12
N VAL A 177 2.07 -0.97 10.77
CA VAL A 177 2.66 -2.29 10.59
C VAL A 177 1.53 -3.31 10.44
N LEU A 178 1.66 -4.19 9.46
CA LEU A 178 0.81 -5.38 9.35
C LEU A 178 1.37 -6.46 10.28
N VAL A 179 0.53 -7.02 11.13
CA VAL A 179 0.92 -8.09 12.06
C VAL A 179 0.13 -9.35 11.70
N GLU A 180 0.85 -10.46 11.56
CA GLU A 180 0.26 -11.78 11.39
C GLU A 180 -0.15 -12.31 12.78
N LYS A 181 -1.42 -12.70 12.95
CA LYS A 181 -1.84 -13.43 14.15
C LYS A 181 -1.49 -14.91 13.93
N GLU A 182 -0.82 -15.52 14.91
CA GLU A 182 -0.32 -16.90 14.84
C GLU A 182 -1.43 -17.97 14.72
N ASP A 183 -2.71 -17.61 14.95
CA ASP A 183 -3.85 -18.54 15.02
C ASP A 183 -4.80 -18.49 13.81
N GLY A 184 -4.43 -17.85 12.69
CA GLY A 184 -5.29 -17.70 11.51
C GLY A 184 -4.60 -18.02 10.17
N GLU A 185 -5.35 -18.52 9.20
CA GLU A 185 -4.86 -18.82 7.84
C GLU A 185 -4.57 -17.56 6.99
N GLU A 186 -4.95 -16.36 7.45
CA GLU A 186 -4.65 -15.08 6.81
C GLU A 186 -4.21 -14.05 7.86
N PRO A 187 -3.24 -13.14 7.59
CA PRO A 187 -2.84 -12.11 8.55
C PRO A 187 -4.02 -11.18 8.87
N THR A 188 -4.41 -11.13 10.14
CA THR A 188 -5.74 -10.61 10.53
C THR A 188 -5.73 -9.18 11.07
N GLU A 189 -4.58 -8.53 11.31
CA GLU A 189 -4.57 -7.24 12.03
C GLU A 189 -3.53 -6.23 11.49
N ILE A 190 -3.97 -4.99 11.24
CA ILE A 190 -3.04 -3.87 11.08
C ILE A 190 -2.99 -3.08 12.38
N VAL A 191 -1.77 -2.80 12.81
CA VAL A 191 -1.49 -1.93 13.94
C VAL A 191 -1.00 -0.59 13.39
N TYR A 192 -1.77 0.46 13.66
CA TYR A 192 -1.34 1.84 13.48
C TYR A 192 -0.85 2.37 14.82
N TYR A 193 0.32 2.98 14.84
CA TYR A 193 0.81 3.71 16.00
C TYR A 193 0.96 5.19 15.63
N SER A 194 0.79 6.08 16.59
CA SER A 194 1.10 7.49 16.39
C SER A 194 1.79 8.03 17.62
N LEU A 195 3.08 8.31 17.46
CA LEU A 195 3.90 8.88 18.54
C LEU A 195 3.45 10.30 18.88
N ASP A 196 2.88 11.04 17.92
CA ASP A 196 2.43 12.42 18.12
C ASP A 196 1.26 12.53 19.09
N VAL A 197 0.35 11.56 19.06
CA VAL A 197 -0.84 11.52 19.93
C VAL A 197 -0.74 10.45 21.03
N GLY A 198 0.38 9.73 21.10
CA GLY A 198 0.64 8.69 22.10
C GLY A 198 -0.37 7.55 22.08
N SER A 199 -0.87 7.17 20.90
CA SER A 199 -1.92 6.15 20.77
C SER A 199 -1.58 5.06 19.76
N VAL A 200 -2.12 3.87 20.03
CA VAL A 200 -2.06 2.69 19.15
C VAL A 200 -3.49 2.30 18.82
N MET A 201 -3.73 1.97 17.56
CA MET A 201 -5.01 1.53 17.05
C MET A 201 -4.83 0.22 16.29
N PHE A 202 -5.67 -0.74 16.64
CA PHE A 202 -5.72 -2.05 16.03
C PHE A 202 -6.93 -2.07 15.09
N ILE A 203 -6.71 -2.48 13.84
CA ILE A 203 -7.79 -2.80 12.92
C ILE A 203 -7.72 -4.29 12.67
N ASP A 204 -8.68 -5.01 13.24
CA ASP A 204 -8.89 -6.43 12.95
C ASP A 204 -9.77 -6.56 11.69
N PHE A 205 -9.32 -7.37 10.75
CA PHE A 205 -10.04 -7.63 9.49
C PHE A 205 -10.85 -8.91 9.48
N THR A 206 -10.80 -9.69 10.57
CA THR A 206 -11.63 -10.88 10.76
C THR A 206 -12.97 -10.58 11.41
N SER A 207 -13.06 -9.48 12.16
CA SER A 207 -14.34 -8.94 12.61
C SER A 207 -15.02 -8.23 11.44
N GLY A 208 -15.65 -9.01 10.56
CA GLY A 208 -16.46 -8.49 9.47
C GLY A 208 -17.75 -7.85 9.98
N GLU A 209 -17.65 -6.65 10.57
CA GLU A 209 -18.76 -5.71 10.82
C GLU A 209 -18.33 -4.26 10.61
#